data_AF-F1LFD2-F1
#
_entry.id   AF-F1LFD2-F1
#
_cell.length_a   1.000
_cell.length_b   1.000
_cell.length_c   1.000
_cell.angle_alpha   90.00
_cell.angle_beta   90.00
_cell.angle_gamma   90.00
#
_symmetry.space_group_name_H-M   'P 1'
#
loop_
_entity.id
_entity.type
_entity.pdbx_description
1 polymer ?
#
loop_
_entity_poly.entity_id
_entity_poly.type
_entity_poly.pdbx_seq_one_letter_code
_entity_poly.pdbx_strand_id
1 'polypeptide(L)'
;MHSATASNRRLFVPTGAFWGSRDIQKMANLGTLKGLTITMIKHPSSLRLEAPLKELNEKARISDSAVVLYDGPVRALCSLAPNSVNTMAGAAIAAHSLGFDLTRAKLISDPSLSRWHIVEIDVEGPDGFRTRTTRENPAKIGAVTDNSTYYSILASIQETLHKPPGVHIV
;
A
#
# COMPACT_ATOMS: atom_id res chain seq x y z
N MET A 1 -4.35 -6.34 17.63
CA MET A 1 -3.54 -7.57 17.77
C MET A 1 -3.96 -8.37 19.01
N HIS A 2 -4.12 -7.76 20.19
CA HIS A 2 -4.48 -8.46 21.43
C HIS A 2 -5.72 -9.37 21.35
N SER A 3 -6.81 -8.93 20.71
CA SER A 3 -8.04 -9.74 20.67
C SER A 3 -7.90 -11.05 19.89
N ALA A 4 -7.08 -11.10 18.84
CA ALA A 4 -6.87 -12.32 18.05
C ALA A 4 -6.11 -13.36 18.88
N THR A 5 -5.04 -12.95 19.55
CA THR A 5 -4.26 -13.81 20.46
C THR A 5 -5.10 -14.29 21.63
N ALA A 6 -5.84 -13.37 22.28
CA ALA A 6 -6.67 -13.69 23.44
C ALA A 6 -7.82 -14.66 23.12
N SER A 7 -8.31 -14.67 21.87
CA SER A 7 -9.37 -15.57 21.42
C SER A 7 -8.88 -16.83 20.71
N ASN A 8 -7.56 -17.08 20.69
CA ASN A 8 -6.94 -18.18 19.94
C ASN A 8 -7.33 -18.18 18.45
N ARG A 9 -7.46 -17.00 17.85
CA ARG A 9 -7.84 -16.78 16.45
C ARG A 9 -6.68 -16.26 15.63
N ARG A 10 -6.81 -16.41 14.31
CA ARG A 10 -5.83 -15.98 13.31
C ARG A 10 -6.43 -14.89 12.43
N LEU A 11 -5.69 -13.80 12.24
CA LEU A 11 -6.00 -12.74 11.28
C LEU A 11 -4.87 -12.69 10.25
N PHE A 12 -5.22 -12.90 8.98
CA PHE A 12 -4.28 -12.86 7.87
C PHE A 12 -4.51 -11.60 7.05
N VAL A 13 -3.45 -10.82 6.85
CA VAL A 13 -3.45 -9.63 6.01
C VAL A 13 -2.67 -9.97 4.74
N PRO A 14 -3.35 -10.22 3.61
CA PRO A 14 -2.68 -10.50 2.36
C PRO A 14 -1.97 -9.25 1.84
N THR A 15 -0.78 -9.45 1.30
CA THR A 15 0.10 -8.39 0.81
C THR A 15 -0.39 -7.76 -0.50
N GLY A 16 -1.04 -8.54 -1.37
CA GLY A 16 -1.61 -8.04 -2.62
C GLY A 16 -0.59 -7.30 -3.49
N ALA A 17 -0.82 -6.01 -3.73
CA ALA A 17 0.11 -5.18 -4.51
C ALA A 17 1.38 -4.74 -3.73
N PHE A 18 1.46 -4.99 -2.42
CA PHE A 18 2.57 -4.55 -1.57
C PHE A 18 3.75 -5.53 -1.62
N TRP A 19 4.82 -5.14 -2.33
CA TRP A 19 6.06 -5.91 -2.43
C TRP A 19 6.99 -5.61 -1.24
N GLY A 20 7.80 -6.60 -0.80
CA GLY A 20 8.81 -6.38 0.25
C GLY A 20 8.28 -6.34 1.69
N SER A 21 7.04 -6.79 1.91
CA SER A 21 6.38 -6.79 3.23
C SER A 21 7.19 -7.50 4.33
N ARG A 22 7.84 -8.62 4.00
CA ARG A 22 8.60 -9.42 4.97
C ARG A 22 9.84 -8.67 5.47
N ASP A 23 10.59 -8.04 4.58
CA ASP A 23 11.82 -7.34 4.97
C ASP A 23 11.52 -6.06 5.74
N ILE A 24 10.47 -5.33 5.34
CA ILE A 24 9.93 -4.20 6.11
C ILE A 24 9.49 -4.65 7.51
N GLN A 25 8.79 -5.78 7.62
CA GLN A 25 8.37 -6.31 8.92
C GLN A 25 9.56 -6.74 9.79
N LYS A 26 10.60 -7.37 9.21
CA LYS A 26 11.85 -7.69 9.94
C LYS A 26 12.50 -6.43 10.51
N MET A 27 12.60 -5.36 9.70
CA MET A 27 13.17 -4.09 10.16
C MET A 27 12.32 -3.44 11.26
N ALA A 28 10.99 -3.49 11.14
CA ALA A 28 10.09 -3.00 12.18
C ALA A 28 10.26 -3.79 13.49
N ASN A 29 10.38 -5.12 13.42
CA ASN A 29 10.61 -5.98 14.58
C ASN A 29 11.95 -5.71 15.27
N LEU A 30 12.98 -5.33 14.51
CA LEU A 30 14.31 -5.00 15.05
C LEU A 30 14.45 -3.52 15.45
N GLY A 31 13.42 -2.69 15.25
CA GLY A 31 13.47 -1.24 15.51
C GLY A 31 14.41 -0.46 14.57
N THR A 32 14.80 -1.08 13.44
CA THR A 32 15.70 -0.49 12.45
C THR A 32 14.95 0.23 11.32
N LEU A 33 13.64 0.04 11.19
CA LEU A 33 12.82 0.80 10.24
C LEU A 33 12.66 2.25 10.72
N LYS A 34 13.24 3.21 9.99
CA LYS A 34 13.20 4.65 10.32
C LYS A 34 12.22 5.44 9.47
N GLY A 35 11.97 4.99 8.24
CA GLY A 35 11.02 5.64 7.33
C GLY A 35 10.46 4.65 6.32
N LEU A 36 9.20 4.88 5.94
CA LEU A 36 8.53 4.15 4.87
C LEU A 36 7.63 5.11 4.11
N THR A 37 7.88 5.25 2.82
CA THR A 37 7.00 5.98 1.90
C THR A 37 6.49 5.04 0.82
N ILE A 38 5.17 5.02 0.63
CA ILE A 38 4.51 4.29 -0.46
C ILE A 38 3.93 5.31 -1.43
N THR A 39 4.42 5.29 -2.67
CA THR A 39 3.84 6.07 -3.76
C THR A 39 2.95 5.15 -4.61
N MET A 40 1.70 5.53 -4.85
CA MET A 40 0.87 4.88 -5.87
C MET A 40 0.57 5.85 -6.99
N ILE A 41 0.84 5.42 -8.22
CA ILE A 41 0.58 6.18 -9.43
C ILE A 41 -0.43 5.39 -10.26
N LYS A 42 -1.57 6.00 -10.55
CA LYS A 42 -2.66 5.38 -11.30
C LYS A 42 -3.28 6.37 -12.27
N HIS A 43 -3.92 5.83 -13.30
CA HIS A 43 -4.81 6.62 -14.13
C HIS A 43 -5.95 7.24 -13.30
N PRO A 44 -6.37 8.49 -13.58
CA PRO A 44 -7.46 9.15 -12.86
C PRO A 44 -8.74 8.30 -12.77
N SER A 45 -9.10 7.59 -13.84
CA SER A 45 -10.31 6.74 -13.87
C SER A 45 -10.23 5.47 -13.01
N SER A 46 -9.02 5.07 -12.61
CA SER A 46 -8.76 3.90 -11.75
C SER A 46 -8.81 4.24 -10.25
N LEU A 47 -8.96 5.51 -9.90
CA LEU A 47 -9.01 5.99 -8.52
C LEU A 47 -10.46 6.12 -8.05
N ARG A 48 -10.76 5.58 -6.87
CA ARG A 48 -12.05 5.70 -6.18
C ARG A 48 -11.83 6.50 -4.91
N LEU A 49 -12.19 7.78 -4.96
CA LEU A 49 -11.82 8.79 -3.99
C LEU A 49 -13.06 9.52 -3.46
N GLU A 50 -12.97 9.92 -2.20
CA GLU A 50 -13.91 10.81 -1.53
C GLU A 50 -13.44 12.27 -1.64
N ALA A 51 -14.31 13.21 -1.29
CA ALA A 51 -13.92 14.62 -1.21
C ALA A 51 -12.87 14.84 -0.10
N PRO A 52 -11.89 15.74 -0.29
CA PRO A 52 -11.72 16.62 -1.45
C PRO A 52 -10.91 15.98 -2.60
N LEU A 53 -10.35 14.79 -2.43
CA LEU A 53 -9.45 14.18 -3.42
C LEU A 53 -10.16 13.86 -4.75
N LYS A 54 -11.45 13.55 -4.69
CA LYS A 54 -12.28 13.34 -5.88
C LYS A 54 -12.26 14.53 -6.84
N GLU A 55 -12.45 15.74 -6.32
CA GLU A 55 -12.49 16.97 -7.12
C GLU A 55 -11.12 17.28 -7.74
N LEU A 56 -10.06 17.05 -6.98
CA LEU A 56 -8.69 17.20 -7.46
C LEU A 56 -8.36 16.18 -8.56
N ASN A 57 -8.88 14.96 -8.46
CA ASN A 57 -8.69 13.91 -9.46
C ASN A 57 -9.45 14.19 -10.77
N GLU A 58 -10.64 14.81 -10.73
CA GLU A 58 -11.33 15.25 -11.95
C GLU A 58 -10.54 16.34 -12.67
N LYS A 59 -9.87 17.24 -11.93
CA LYS A 59 -8.94 18.22 -12.54
C LYS A 59 -7.70 17.52 -13.13
N ALA A 60 -7.15 16.54 -12.42
CA ALA A 60 -6.00 15.75 -12.90
C ALA A 60 -6.33 14.97 -14.19
N ARG A 61 -7.60 14.58 -14.39
CA ARG A 61 -8.04 13.84 -15.58
C ARG A 61 -7.87 14.60 -16.90
N ILE A 62 -7.94 15.93 -16.86
CA ILE A 62 -7.77 16.80 -18.03
C ILE A 62 -6.41 17.50 -18.06
N SER A 63 -5.51 17.14 -17.12
CA SER A 63 -4.15 17.65 -17.06
C SER A 63 -3.27 16.96 -18.11
N ASP A 64 -2.27 17.67 -18.64
CA ASP A 64 -1.23 17.08 -19.49
C ASP A 64 -0.08 16.46 -18.68
N SER A 65 -0.14 16.55 -17.35
CA SER A 65 0.89 16.03 -16.44
C SER A 65 0.31 15.35 -15.21
N ALA A 66 1.12 14.48 -14.59
CA ALA A 66 0.78 13.81 -13.36
C ALA A 66 0.56 14.79 -12.21
N VAL A 67 -0.51 14.58 -11.43
CA VAL A 67 -0.91 15.44 -10.31
C VAL A 67 -0.80 14.66 -9.00
N VAL A 68 -0.07 15.21 -8.03
CA VAL A 68 -0.06 14.68 -6.66
C VAL A 68 -1.39 15.03 -6.01
N LEU A 69 -2.21 14.03 -5.74
CA LEU A 69 -3.50 14.21 -5.06
C LEU A 69 -3.32 14.30 -3.54
N TYR A 70 -2.39 13.52 -3.01
CA TYR A 70 -2.17 13.41 -1.58
C TYR A 70 -0.70 13.11 -1.28
N ASP A 71 -0.17 13.70 -0.22
CA ASP A 71 1.17 13.41 0.29
C ASP A 71 1.24 13.59 1.81
N GLY A 72 0.96 12.53 2.57
CA GLY A 72 0.70 12.61 4.02
C GLY A 72 0.71 11.23 4.71
N PRO A 73 0.32 11.15 5.99
CA PRO A 73 0.16 9.88 6.70
C PRO A 73 -0.86 8.94 6.05
N VAL A 74 -0.59 7.63 6.06
CA VAL A 74 -1.55 6.62 5.57
C VAL A 74 -2.92 6.75 6.29
N ARG A 75 -2.93 7.09 7.59
CA ARG A 75 -4.17 7.21 8.39
C ARG A 75 -5.22 8.10 7.73
N ALA A 76 -4.84 9.32 7.37
CA ALA A 76 -5.78 10.28 6.80
C ALA A 76 -6.21 9.85 5.39
N LEU A 77 -5.29 9.31 4.59
CA LEU A 77 -5.60 8.83 3.24
C LEU A 77 -6.63 7.69 3.24
N CYS A 78 -6.59 6.77 4.21
CA CYS A 78 -7.55 5.67 4.28
C CYS A 78 -9.02 6.14 4.32
N SER A 79 -9.29 7.31 4.91
CA SER A 79 -10.64 7.88 4.94
C SER A 79 -11.02 8.56 3.62
N LEU A 80 -10.04 9.07 2.89
CA LEU A 80 -10.24 9.81 1.62
C LEU A 80 -10.23 8.90 0.39
N ALA A 81 -9.68 7.68 0.50
CA ALA A 81 -9.53 6.75 -0.61
C ALA A 81 -9.76 5.27 -0.18
N PRO A 82 -10.85 4.96 0.56
CA PRO A 82 -11.03 3.67 1.24
C PRO A 82 -10.96 2.46 0.30
N ASN A 83 -11.32 2.63 -0.97
CA ASN A 83 -11.36 1.56 -1.97
C ASN A 83 -10.13 1.51 -2.89
N SER A 84 -9.09 2.31 -2.63
CA SER A 84 -7.94 2.45 -3.56
C SER A 84 -6.58 2.30 -2.89
N VAL A 85 -6.48 2.29 -1.56
CA VAL A 85 -5.21 2.38 -0.82
C VAL A 85 -4.91 1.22 0.12
N ASN A 86 -5.56 0.06 -0.10
CA ASN A 86 -5.33 -1.15 0.70
C ASN A 86 -3.85 -1.57 0.75
N THR A 87 -3.11 -1.37 -0.34
CA THR A 87 -1.64 -1.58 -0.41
C THR A 87 -0.89 -0.75 0.63
N MET A 88 -1.25 0.52 0.77
CA MET A 88 -0.62 1.45 1.72
C MET A 88 -1.02 1.11 3.16
N ALA A 89 -2.28 0.70 3.38
CA ALA A 89 -2.73 0.21 4.68
C ALA A 89 -1.99 -1.08 5.09
N GLY A 90 -1.79 -2.02 4.16
CA GLY A 90 -0.99 -3.23 4.38
C GLY A 90 0.46 -2.91 4.71
N ALA A 91 1.04 -1.92 4.03
CA ALA A 91 2.39 -1.42 4.33
C ALA A 91 2.49 -0.83 5.75
N ALA A 92 1.52 -0.04 6.19
CA ALA A 92 1.48 0.50 7.54
C ALA A 92 1.32 -0.59 8.63
N ILE A 93 0.63 -1.69 8.32
CA ILE A 93 0.52 -2.85 9.22
C ILE A 93 1.87 -3.60 9.28
N ALA A 94 2.59 -3.74 8.16
CA ALA A 94 3.91 -4.36 8.14
C ALA A 94 4.96 -3.54 8.87
N ALA A 95 4.94 -2.23 8.66
CA ALA A 95 5.75 -1.25 9.35
C ALA A 95 5.17 -0.91 10.73
N HIS A 96 4.86 -1.90 11.57
CA HIS A 96 4.13 -1.68 12.82
C HIS A 96 4.80 -0.68 13.79
N SER A 97 6.12 -0.51 13.71
CA SER A 97 6.88 0.50 14.46
C SER A 97 6.63 1.95 14.00
N LEU A 98 6.18 2.14 12.75
CA LEU A 98 5.74 3.41 12.18
C LEU A 98 4.22 3.55 12.20
N GLY A 99 3.50 2.46 11.94
CA GLY A 99 2.05 2.41 11.87
C GLY A 99 1.48 3.34 10.81
N PHE A 100 0.19 3.67 10.95
CA PHE A 100 -0.55 4.49 9.99
C PHE A 100 -0.20 5.98 10.05
N ASP A 101 0.38 6.43 11.16
CA ASP A 101 0.69 7.85 11.41
C ASP A 101 2.03 8.27 10.84
N LEU A 102 3.04 7.38 10.88
CA LEU A 102 4.39 7.68 10.42
C LEU A 102 4.73 7.02 9.07
N THR A 103 3.94 6.04 8.62
CA THR A 103 4.04 5.58 7.22
C THR A 103 3.47 6.66 6.31
N ARG A 104 4.28 7.11 5.35
CA ARG A 104 3.90 8.16 4.39
C ARG A 104 3.27 7.55 3.14
N ALA A 105 2.18 8.14 2.70
CA ALA A 105 1.48 7.82 1.47
C ALA A 105 1.55 9.00 0.50
N LYS A 106 1.94 8.70 -0.74
CA LYS A 106 1.89 9.63 -1.85
C LYS A 106 0.98 9.06 -2.94
N LEU A 107 -0.14 9.72 -3.21
CA LEU A 107 -1.09 9.30 -4.23
C LEU A 107 -1.00 10.25 -5.42
N ILE A 108 -0.71 9.69 -6.59
CA ILE A 108 -0.51 10.44 -7.83
C ILE A 108 -1.51 9.96 -8.87
N SER A 109 -2.17 10.92 -9.50
CA SER A 109 -3.07 10.72 -10.64
C SER A 109 -2.35 11.12 -11.92
N ASP A 110 -2.13 10.15 -12.79
CA ASP A 110 -1.37 10.34 -14.03
C ASP A 110 -2.22 9.91 -15.25
N PRO A 111 -2.72 10.86 -16.06
CA PRO A 111 -3.52 10.55 -17.24
C PRO A 111 -2.73 9.85 -18.36
N SER A 112 -1.39 9.87 -18.33
CA SER A 112 -0.55 9.15 -19.30
C SER A 112 -0.50 7.64 -19.05
N LEU A 113 -0.83 7.18 -17.84
CA LEU A 113 -0.84 5.76 -17.48
C LEU A 113 -2.03 5.02 -18.09
N SER A 114 -1.84 4.48 -19.29
CA SER A 114 -2.89 3.75 -20.01
C SER A 114 -2.93 2.24 -19.73
N ARG A 115 -1.85 1.66 -19.18
CA ARG A 115 -1.67 0.20 -19.11
C ARG A 115 -1.11 -0.32 -17.78
N TRP A 116 -0.85 0.56 -16.81
CA TRP A 116 -0.07 0.21 -15.63
C TRP A 116 -0.64 0.86 -14.36
N HIS A 117 -0.55 0.12 -13.26
CA HIS A 117 -0.54 0.67 -11.91
C HIS A 117 0.87 0.57 -11.34
N ILE A 118 1.41 1.70 -10.89
CA ILE A 118 2.76 1.74 -10.33
C ILE A 118 2.66 1.87 -8.82
N VAL A 119 3.42 1.04 -8.10
CA VAL A 119 3.63 1.16 -6.66
C VAL A 119 5.12 1.28 -6.41
N GLU A 120 5.53 2.39 -5.83
CA GLU A 120 6.90 2.63 -5.40
C GLU A 120 6.98 2.54 -3.88
N ILE A 121 8.07 1.98 -3.39
CA ILE A 121 8.30 1.71 -1.98
C ILE A 121 9.70 2.22 -1.66
N ASP A 122 9.78 3.27 -0.86
CA ASP A 122 11.02 3.83 -0.32
C ASP A 122 11.12 3.46 1.17
N VAL A 123 12.18 2.73 1.53
CA VAL A 123 12.48 2.30 2.91
C VAL A 123 13.74 3.01 3.38
N GLU A 124 13.72 3.49 4.62
CA GLU A 124 14.86 4.12 5.29
C GLU A 124 15.20 3.37 6.59
N GLY A 125 16.49 3.19 6.85
CA GLY A 125 17.03 2.53 8.04
C GLY A 125 18.20 3.31 8.66
N PRO A 126 18.88 2.74 9.68
CA PRO A 126 20.04 3.37 10.31
C PRO A 126 21.19 3.57 9.30
N ASP A 127 22.10 4.49 9.64
CA ASP A 127 23.38 4.70 8.93
C ASP A 127 23.22 4.98 7.43
N GLY A 128 22.11 5.62 7.05
CA GLY A 128 21.81 5.98 5.65
C GLY A 128 21.31 4.81 4.80
N PHE A 129 20.96 3.66 5.40
CA PHE A 129 20.36 2.55 4.68
C PHE A 129 19.10 3.00 3.94
N ARG A 130 19.04 2.72 2.64
CA ARG A 130 17.88 2.99 1.80
C ARG A 130 17.63 1.86 0.83
N THR A 131 16.37 1.48 0.67
CA THR A 131 15.93 0.59 -0.41
C THR A 131 14.80 1.26 -1.17
N ARG A 132 14.83 1.16 -2.50
CA ARG A 132 13.72 1.57 -3.36
C ARG A 132 13.29 0.39 -4.22
N THR A 133 11.99 0.19 -4.33
CA THR A 133 11.41 -0.79 -5.24
C THR A 133 10.28 -0.15 -6.03
N THR A 134 10.22 -0.43 -7.32
CA THR A 134 9.11 -0.06 -8.19
C THR A 134 8.45 -1.33 -8.71
N ARG A 135 7.15 -1.45 -8.49
CA ARG A 135 6.32 -2.53 -9.00
C ARG A 135 5.35 -1.98 -10.03
N GLU A 136 5.47 -2.45 -11.26
CA GLU A 136 4.59 -2.10 -12.37
C GLU A 136 3.61 -3.25 -12.63
N ASN A 137 2.33 -3.02 -12.33
CA ASN A 137 1.30 -4.03 -12.54
C ASN A 137 0.50 -3.70 -13.80
N PRO A 138 0.40 -4.63 -14.78
CA PRO A 138 -0.47 -4.45 -15.92
C PRO A 138 -1.92 -4.24 -15.47
N ALA A 139 -2.54 -3.14 -15.91
CA ALA A 139 -3.91 -2.77 -15.56
C ALA A 139 -4.60 -2.09 -16.76
N LYS A 140 -5.86 -2.45 -17.02
CA LYS A 140 -6.67 -1.73 -18.00
C LYS A 140 -7.09 -0.37 -17.43
N ILE A 141 -7.24 0.64 -18.28
CA ILE A 141 -7.80 1.94 -17.89
C ILE A 141 -9.13 1.74 -17.14
N GLY A 142 -9.26 2.36 -15.98
CA GLY A 142 -10.47 2.30 -15.14
C GLY A 142 -10.54 1.08 -14.22
N ALA A 143 -9.64 0.10 -14.35
CA ALA A 143 -9.53 -0.99 -13.39
C ALA A 143 -8.98 -0.45 -12.07
N VAL A 144 -9.63 -0.78 -10.95
CA VAL A 144 -9.17 -0.34 -9.62
C VAL A 144 -8.02 -1.23 -9.10
N THR A 145 -8.06 -2.52 -9.48
CA THR A 145 -7.14 -3.59 -9.04
C THR A 145 -6.64 -4.38 -10.25
N ASP A 146 -5.36 -4.76 -10.24
CA ASP A 146 -4.75 -5.60 -11.27
C ASP A 146 -4.94 -7.11 -10.99
N ASN A 147 -4.77 -7.94 -12.01
CA ASN A 147 -4.93 -9.39 -11.88
C ASN A 147 -3.82 -10.06 -11.04
N SER A 148 -2.63 -9.46 -10.97
CA SER A 148 -1.50 -9.98 -10.19
C SER A 148 -1.81 -9.97 -8.69
N THR A 149 -2.69 -9.09 -8.24
CA THR A 149 -3.21 -9.06 -6.87
C THR A 149 -3.96 -10.35 -6.51
N TYR A 150 -4.72 -10.96 -7.44
CA TYR A 150 -5.41 -12.23 -7.17
C TYR A 150 -4.44 -13.38 -6.93
N TYR A 151 -3.37 -13.48 -7.74
CA TYR A 151 -2.34 -14.50 -7.56
C TYR A 151 -1.58 -14.32 -6.24
N SER A 152 -1.31 -13.08 -5.84
CA SER A 152 -0.71 -12.79 -4.54
C SER A 152 -1.63 -13.25 -3.40
N ILE A 153 -2.94 -12.97 -3.46
CA ILE A 153 -3.90 -13.42 -2.44
C ILE A 153 -3.95 -14.96 -2.37
N LEU A 154 -3.94 -15.66 -3.52
CA LEU A 154 -3.91 -17.11 -3.54
C LEU A 154 -2.66 -17.67 -2.83
N ALA A 155 -1.49 -17.09 -3.11
CA ALA A 155 -0.25 -17.45 -2.43
C ALA A 155 -0.33 -17.18 -0.91
N SER A 156 -0.93 -16.05 -0.51
CA SER A 156 -1.16 -15.73 0.90
C SER A 156 -2.03 -16.78 1.60
N ILE A 157 -3.08 -17.28 0.94
CA ILE A 157 -3.95 -18.34 1.47
C ILE A 157 -3.15 -19.62 1.71
N GLN A 158 -2.28 -20.00 0.77
CA GLN A 158 -1.42 -21.18 0.94
C GLN A 158 -0.48 -21.05 2.14
N GLU A 159 0.04 -19.85 2.41
CA GLU A 159 0.93 -19.61 3.55
C GLU A 159 0.22 -19.72 4.91
N THR A 160 -1.12 -19.56 4.96
CA THR A 160 -1.88 -19.58 6.22
C THR A 160 -1.88 -20.93 6.94
N LEU A 161 -1.65 -22.03 6.20
CA LEU A 161 -1.74 -23.41 6.72
C LEU A 161 -0.77 -23.67 7.88
N HIS A 162 0.32 -22.91 7.96
CA HIS A 162 1.43 -23.16 8.89
C HIS A 162 1.61 -22.05 9.94
N LYS A 163 0.65 -21.13 10.08
CA LYS A 163 0.78 -19.98 10.98
C LYS A 163 0.05 -20.17 12.31
N PRO A 164 0.68 -19.80 13.45
CA PRO A 164 0.08 -19.88 14.78
C PRO A 164 -1.03 -18.83 14.97
N PRO A 165 -1.78 -18.84 16.08
CA PRO A 165 -2.68 -17.75 16.48
C PRO A 165 -1.98 -16.37 16.45
N GLY A 166 -2.73 -15.32 16.11
CA GLY A 166 -2.20 -13.95 16.01
C GLY A 166 -2.49 -13.25 14.67
N VAL A 167 -1.80 -12.14 14.43
CA VAL A 167 -1.91 -11.34 13.19
C VAL A 167 -0.70 -11.61 12.31
N HIS A 168 -0.93 -12.03 11.07
CA HIS A 168 0.13 -12.41 10.13
C HIS A 168 -0.03 -11.65 8.82
N ILE A 169 1.09 -11.17 8.29
CA ILE A 169 1.16 -10.62 6.94
C ILE A 169 1.63 -11.75 6.03
N VAL A 170 0.82 -12.07 5.04
CA VAL A 170 0.97 -13.23 4.15
C VAL A 170 0.85 -12.83 2.69
#